data_AF-A0A4R5YFE0-F1
#
_entry.id   AF-A0A4R5YFE0-F1
#
_cell.length_a   1.000
_cell.length_b   1.000
_cell.length_c   1.000
_cell.angle_alpha   90.00
_cell.angle_beta   90.00
_cell.angle_gamma   90.00
#
_symmetry.space_group_name_H-M   'P 1'
#
loop_
_entity.id
_entity.type
_entity.pdbx_description
1 polymer ?
#
loop_
_entity_poly.entity_id
_entity_poly.type
_entity_poly.pdbx_seq_one_letter_code
_entity_poly.pdbx_strand_id
1 'polypeptide(L)'
;MHNDPASGVLVDIPQGFDIVPLNVAILDEDLLAQWAPTPAQIVGALSIARAKNLAAPGALAEYREKLRAAEKERKIALGLAVHKLRREYGNGATMTELRELAYGADDRLMTAVDAHDDAWLAFEYAKDFAEAVERDVTLLQSIAKSMRGEQG
;
A
#
# COMPACT_ATOMS: atom_id res chain seq x y z
N MET A 1 -19.08 -5.47 -15.35
CA MET A 1 -18.34 -5.48 -14.07
C MET A 1 -16.93 -5.98 -14.26
N HIS A 2 -15.94 -5.15 -13.92
CA HIS A 2 -14.52 -5.49 -13.89
C HIS A 2 -13.96 -5.18 -12.51
N ASN A 3 -13.04 -6.02 -12.04
CA ASN A 3 -12.34 -5.77 -10.80
C ASN A 3 -11.16 -4.85 -11.08
N ASP A 4 -11.22 -3.60 -10.62
CA ASP A 4 -10.10 -2.68 -10.73
C ASP A 4 -8.92 -3.23 -9.89
N PRO A 5 -7.80 -3.63 -10.53
CA PRO A 5 -6.68 -4.25 -9.83
C PRO A 5 -6.00 -3.30 -8.83
N ALA A 6 -6.22 -1.98 -8.92
CA ALA A 6 -5.64 -1.00 -8.00
C ALA A 6 -6.49 -0.78 -6.73
N SER A 7 -7.80 -1.02 -6.78
CA SER A 7 -8.71 -0.72 -5.66
C SER A 7 -9.52 -1.92 -5.16
N GLY A 8 -9.57 -3.02 -5.91
CA GLY A 8 -10.38 -4.20 -5.58
C GLY A 8 -11.89 -3.98 -5.70
N VAL A 9 -12.32 -2.80 -6.19
CA VAL A 9 -13.72 -2.44 -6.34
C VAL A 9 -14.24 -2.96 -7.68
N LEU A 10 -15.43 -3.55 -7.67
CA LEU A 10 -16.16 -3.88 -8.88
C LEU A 10 -16.66 -2.59 -9.53
N VAL A 11 -16.02 -2.21 -10.62
CA VAL A 11 -16.41 -1.05 -11.42
C VAL A 11 -17.29 -1.53 -12.56
N ASP A 12 -18.42 -0.86 -12.76
CA ASP A 12 -19.21 -1.07 -13.97
C ASP A 12 -18.54 -0.34 -15.12
N ILE A 13 -18.04 -1.13 -16.07
CA ILE A 13 -17.53 -0.61 -17.32
C ILE A 13 -18.74 -0.20 -18.17
N PRO A 14 -18.78 1.06 -18.67
CA PRO A 14 -19.83 1.50 -19.59
C PRO A 14 -19.95 0.55 -20.79
N GLN A 15 -21.18 0.26 -21.23
CA GLN A 15 -21.41 -0.51 -22.45
C GLN A 15 -20.64 0.13 -23.63
N GLY A 16 -19.74 -0.63 -24.25
CA GLY A 16 -18.88 -0.18 -25.36
C GLY A 16 -17.37 -0.15 -25.06
N PHE A 17 -16.95 -0.34 -23.81
CA PHE A 17 -15.54 -0.53 -23.45
C PHE A 17 -15.26 -2.01 -23.17
N ASP A 18 -14.82 -2.76 -24.18
CA ASP A 18 -14.31 -4.12 -23.98
C ASP A 18 -12.81 -4.10 -23.68
N ILE A 19 -12.38 -4.90 -22.70
CA ILE A 19 -10.95 -5.12 -22.41
C ILE A 19 -10.45 -6.16 -23.41
N VAL A 20 -10.07 -5.71 -24.60
CA VAL A 20 -9.55 -6.59 -25.67
C VAL A 20 -8.02 -6.73 -25.52
N PRO A 21 -7.43 -7.93 -25.68
CA PRO A 21 -5.98 -8.09 -25.69
C PRO A 21 -5.35 -7.19 -26.75
N LEU A 22 -4.33 -6.42 -26.35
CA LEU A 22 -3.67 -5.49 -27.25
C LEU A 22 -2.89 -6.25 -28.33
N ASN A 23 -3.42 -6.27 -29.55
CA ASN A 23 -2.71 -6.83 -30.69
C ASN A 23 -1.75 -5.80 -31.29
N VAL A 24 -0.49 -5.87 -30.86
CA VAL A 24 0.57 -4.92 -31.25
C VAL A 24 0.84 -4.89 -32.76
N ALA A 25 0.46 -5.93 -33.50
CA ALA A 25 0.63 -5.99 -34.95
C ALA A 25 -0.36 -5.12 -35.75
N ILE A 26 -1.41 -4.59 -35.10
CA ILE A 26 -2.46 -3.75 -35.73
C ILE A 26 -2.33 -2.29 -35.28
N LEU A 27 -1.40 -1.95 -34.37
CA LEU A 27 -1.18 -0.58 -33.94
C LEU A 27 -0.40 0.19 -35.02
N ASP A 28 -1.11 0.97 -35.83
CA ASP A 28 -0.50 2.08 -36.58
C ASP A 28 -0.44 3.35 -35.70
N GLU A 29 0.35 4.34 -36.15
CA GLU A 29 0.53 5.61 -35.41
C GLU A 29 -0.79 6.38 -35.23
N ASP A 30 -1.74 6.26 -36.17
CA ASP A 30 -3.02 6.96 -36.12
C ASP A 30 -3.98 6.34 -35.10
N LEU A 31 -3.94 5.02 -34.91
CA LEU A 31 -4.66 4.30 -33.85
C LEU A 31 -4.06 4.59 -32.47
N LEU A 32 -2.74 4.67 -32.38
CA LEU A 32 -2.05 5.07 -31.15
C LEU A 32 -2.39 6.53 -30.76
N ALA A 33 -2.48 7.42 -31.75
CA ALA A 33 -2.86 8.83 -31.53
C ALA A 33 -4.31 8.96 -31.03
N GLN A 34 -5.23 8.09 -31.45
CA GLN A 34 -6.62 8.07 -30.97
C GLN A 34 -6.75 7.63 -29.51
N TRP A 35 -5.78 6.89 -28.99
CA TRP A 35 -5.71 6.49 -27.59
C TRP A 35 -4.91 7.46 -26.74
N ALA A 36 -4.34 8.50 -27.34
CA ALA A 36 -3.69 9.56 -26.59
C ALA A 36 -4.73 10.26 -25.69
N PRO A 37 -4.44 10.40 -24.39
CA PRO A 37 -5.37 11.03 -23.47
C PRO A 37 -5.57 12.50 -23.85
N THR A 38 -6.82 12.95 -23.79
CA THR A 38 -7.20 14.34 -24.07
C THR A 38 -6.66 15.27 -22.98
N PRO A 39 -6.45 16.56 -23.28
CA PRO A 39 -6.03 17.55 -22.27
C PRO A 39 -6.97 17.60 -21.05
N ALA A 40 -8.28 17.47 -21.26
CA ALA A 40 -9.27 17.43 -20.18
C ALA A 40 -9.09 16.19 -19.29
N GLN A 41 -8.81 15.01 -19.87
CA GLN A 41 -8.54 13.79 -19.12
C GLN A 41 -7.25 13.92 -18.29
N ILE A 42 -6.20 14.53 -18.83
CA ILE A 42 -4.94 14.75 -18.11
C ILE A 42 -5.12 15.74 -16.95
N VAL A 43 -5.84 16.85 -17.15
CA VAL A 43 -6.14 17.81 -16.08
C VAL A 43 -7.02 17.19 -14.99
N GLY A 44 -7.99 16.37 -15.38
CA GLY A 44 -8.83 15.60 -14.45
C GLY A 44 -8.01 14.62 -13.62
N ALA A 45 -7.19 13.80 -14.27
CA ALA A 45 -6.29 12.86 -13.62
C ALA A 45 -5.31 13.56 -12.66
N LEU A 46 -4.73 14.70 -13.09
CA LEU A 46 -3.83 15.50 -12.25
C LEU A 46 -4.52 16.06 -11.00
N SER A 47 -5.77 16.50 -11.14
CA SER A 47 -6.56 17.00 -10.01
C SER A 47 -6.82 15.90 -8.98
N ILE A 48 -7.19 14.69 -9.45
CA ILE A 48 -7.39 13.52 -8.59
C ILE A 48 -6.08 13.10 -7.91
N ALA A 49 -4.99 13.00 -8.67
CA ALA A 49 -3.68 12.63 -8.13
C ALA A 49 -3.20 13.62 -7.06
N ARG A 50 -3.39 14.93 -7.27
CA ARG A 50 -3.09 15.96 -6.26
C ARG A 50 -3.96 15.80 -5.01
N ALA A 51 -5.26 15.59 -5.16
CA ALA A 51 -6.15 15.39 -4.01
C ALA A 51 -5.72 14.17 -3.17
N LYS A 52 -5.36 13.06 -3.82
CA LYS A 52 -4.80 11.87 -3.16
C LYS A 52 -3.48 12.18 -2.46
N ASN A 53 -2.57 12.90 -3.12
CA ASN A 53 -1.28 13.29 -2.55
C ASN A 53 -1.43 14.18 -1.30
N LEU A 54 -2.38 15.12 -1.30
CA LEU A 54 -2.68 15.96 -0.14
C LEU A 54 -3.21 15.15 1.06
N ALA A 55 -3.97 14.09 0.80
CA ALA A 55 -4.54 13.23 1.84
C ALA A 55 -3.52 12.19 2.38
N ALA A 56 -2.49 11.85 1.61
CA ALA A 56 -1.54 10.79 1.93
C ALA A 56 -0.85 10.94 3.31
N PRO A 57 -0.38 12.12 3.74
CA PRO A 57 0.25 12.27 5.06
C PRO A 57 -0.67 11.91 6.23
N GLY A 58 -1.96 12.25 6.13
CA GLY A 58 -2.96 11.94 7.14
C GLY A 58 -3.23 10.44 7.24
N ALA A 59 -3.42 9.78 6.09
CA ALA A 59 -3.58 8.33 6.02
C ALA A 59 -2.34 7.59 6.56
N LEU A 60 -1.14 8.04 6.21
CA LEU A 60 0.12 7.47 6.72
C LEU A 60 0.27 7.62 8.24
N ALA A 61 -0.24 8.70 8.82
CA ALA A 61 -0.22 8.89 10.27
C ALA A 61 -1.04 7.80 10.98
N GLU A 62 -2.21 7.44 10.45
CA GLU A 62 -3.04 6.38 11.02
C GLU A 62 -2.34 5.02 10.99
N TYR A 63 -1.71 4.64 9.87
CA TYR A 63 -0.95 3.39 9.77
C TYR A 63 0.27 3.38 10.70
N ARG A 64 0.96 4.51 10.84
CA ARG A 64 2.07 4.65 11.79
C ARG A 64 1.63 4.45 13.23
N GLU A 65 0.49 5.01 13.63
CA GLU A 65 -0.05 4.83 14.98
C GLU A 65 -0.50 3.38 15.23
N LYS A 66 -1.12 2.73 14.23
CA LYS A 66 -1.44 1.29 14.30
C LYS A 66 -0.19 0.43 14.50
N LEU A 67 0.86 0.68 13.72
CA LEU A 67 2.14 -0.03 13.85
C LEU A 67 2.77 0.16 15.22
N ARG A 68 2.80 1.41 15.74
CA ARG A 68 3.30 1.71 17.09
C ARG A 68 2.50 0.99 18.18
N ALA A 69 1.18 0.94 18.04
CA ALA A 69 0.32 0.24 18.98
C ALA A 69 0.59 -1.27 18.96
N ALA A 70 0.69 -1.89 17.78
CA ALA A 70 1.00 -3.31 17.64
C ALA A 70 2.42 -3.65 18.15
N GLU A 71 3.41 -2.79 17.89
CA GLU A 71 4.77 -2.98 18.43
C GLU A 71 4.79 -2.95 19.97
N LYS A 72 4.01 -2.04 20.57
CA LYS A 72 3.85 -1.98 22.02
C LYS A 72 3.21 -3.26 22.56
N GLU A 73 2.14 -3.72 21.94
CA GLU A 73 1.44 -4.94 22.35
C GLU A 73 2.36 -6.16 22.27
N ARG A 74 3.10 -6.31 21.16
CA ARG A 74 4.10 -7.38 20.99
C ARG A 74 5.16 -7.37 22.10
N LYS A 75 5.68 -6.19 22.47
CA LYS A 75 6.66 -6.06 23.56
C LYS A 75 6.09 -6.48 24.91
N ILE A 76 4.85 -6.10 25.20
CA ILE A 76 4.15 -6.46 26.44
C ILE A 76 3.91 -7.97 26.47
N ALA A 77 3.39 -8.54 25.39
CA ALA A 77 3.12 -9.98 25.27
C ALA A 77 4.41 -10.79 25.47
N LEU A 78 5.52 -10.39 24.84
CA LEU A 78 6.81 -11.05 25.02
C LEU A 78 7.28 -11.00 26.48
N GLY A 79 7.17 -9.85 27.14
CA GLY A 79 7.53 -9.71 28.56
C GLY A 79 6.70 -10.63 29.47
N LEU A 80 5.40 -10.74 29.22
CA LEU A 80 4.51 -11.63 29.96
C LEU A 80 4.81 -13.11 29.72
N ALA A 81 5.03 -13.49 28.46
CA ALA A 81 5.37 -14.86 28.08
C ALA A 81 6.70 -15.31 28.71
N VAL A 82 7.74 -14.47 28.61
CA VAL A 82 9.04 -14.73 29.24
C VAL A 82 8.92 -14.80 30.76
N HIS A 83 8.13 -13.93 31.39
CA HIS A 83 7.91 -13.98 32.84
C HIS A 83 7.23 -15.27 33.29
N LYS A 84 6.23 -15.75 32.51
CA LYS A 84 5.57 -17.05 32.73
C LYS A 84 6.58 -18.19 32.63
N LEU A 85 7.36 -18.24 31.55
CA LEU A 85 8.37 -19.29 31.35
C LEU A 85 9.49 -19.24 32.40
N ARG A 86 9.89 -18.05 32.86
CA ARG A 86 10.86 -17.89 33.95
C ARG A 86 10.36 -18.50 35.27
N ARG A 87 9.05 -18.42 35.54
CA ARG A 87 8.46 -19.06 36.73
C ARG A 87 8.41 -20.59 36.61
N GLU A 88 8.28 -21.10 35.39
CA GLU A 88 8.20 -22.53 35.10
C GLU A 88 9.58 -23.22 35.10
N TYR A 89 10.55 -22.64 34.39
CA TYR A 89 11.90 -23.22 34.22
C TYR A 89 12.95 -22.67 35.20
N GLY A 90 12.57 -21.67 36.02
CA GLY A 90 13.44 -21.06 37.02
C GLY A 90 14.67 -20.36 36.41
N ASN A 91 15.78 -20.42 37.13
CA ASN A 91 17.05 -19.79 36.73
C ASN A 91 17.92 -20.67 35.82
N GLY A 92 17.46 -21.88 35.47
CA GLY A 92 18.23 -22.82 34.65
C GLY A 92 18.31 -22.43 33.18
N ALA A 93 17.27 -21.79 32.65
CA ALA A 93 17.22 -21.30 31.27
C ALA A 93 17.75 -19.86 31.17
N THR A 94 18.48 -19.57 30.10
CA THR A 94 18.93 -18.22 29.76
C THR A 94 17.76 -17.35 29.27
N MET A 95 17.92 -16.03 29.33
CA MET A 95 16.89 -15.11 28.84
C MET A 95 16.63 -15.26 27.33
N THR A 96 17.64 -15.66 26.56
CA THR A 96 17.52 -15.88 25.12
C THR A 96 16.66 -17.11 24.84
N GLU A 97 16.97 -18.25 25.48
CA GLU A 97 16.18 -19.49 25.32
C GLU A 97 14.71 -19.28 25.72
N LEU A 98 14.46 -18.53 26.79
CA LEU A 98 13.09 -18.21 27.21
C LEU A 98 12.33 -17.37 26.18
N ARG A 99 13.01 -16.46 25.48
CA ARG A 99 12.39 -15.66 24.40
C ARG A 99 12.11 -16.51 23.18
N GLU A 100 13.04 -17.36 22.77
CA GLU A 100 12.84 -18.27 21.63
C GLU A 100 11.68 -19.22 21.90
N LEU A 101 11.63 -19.79 23.10
CA LEU A 101 10.52 -20.65 23.51
C LEU A 101 9.18 -19.89 23.56
N ALA A 102 9.18 -18.64 24.02
CA ALA A 102 7.96 -17.82 24.09
C ALA A 102 7.28 -17.68 22.72
N TYR A 103 8.04 -17.50 21.64
CA TYR A 103 7.49 -17.36 20.29
C TYR A 103 6.74 -18.60 19.80
N GLY A 104 7.06 -19.79 20.33
CA GLY A 104 6.38 -21.04 19.97
C GLY A 104 5.43 -21.60 21.03
N ALA A 105 5.33 -20.97 22.21
CA ALA A 105 4.61 -21.51 23.36
C ALA A 105 3.54 -20.58 23.95
N ASP A 106 3.49 -19.31 23.53
CA ASP A 106 2.52 -18.33 24.05
C ASP A 106 1.64 -17.75 22.93
N ASP A 107 0.38 -18.17 22.90
CA ASP A 107 -0.61 -17.76 21.89
C ASP A 107 -0.83 -16.24 21.83
N ARG A 108 -0.67 -15.54 22.96
CA ARG A 108 -0.83 -14.07 23.01
C ARG A 108 0.31 -13.38 22.30
N LEU A 109 1.54 -13.87 22.51
CA LEU A 109 2.70 -13.38 21.78
C LEU A 109 2.57 -13.67 20.29
N MET A 110 2.15 -14.89 19.91
CA MET A 110 1.92 -15.24 18.50
C MET A 110 0.91 -14.28 17.85
N THR A 111 -0.25 -14.09 18.48
CA THR A 111 -1.28 -13.15 18.00
C THR A 111 -0.74 -11.71 17.88
N ALA A 112 0.07 -11.27 18.84
CA ALA A 112 0.64 -9.92 18.83
C ALA A 112 1.75 -9.76 17.77
N VAL A 113 2.45 -10.83 17.42
CA VAL A 113 3.40 -10.87 16.29
C VAL A 113 2.64 -10.75 14.98
N ASP A 114 1.59 -11.55 14.77
CA ASP A 114 0.77 -11.49 13.55
C ASP A 114 0.17 -10.09 13.36
N ALA A 115 -0.40 -9.50 14.41
CA ALA A 115 -0.96 -8.16 14.36
C ALA A 115 0.10 -7.07 14.07
N HIS A 116 1.33 -7.26 14.55
CA HIS A 116 2.45 -6.37 14.22
C HIS A 116 2.82 -6.47 12.75
N ASP A 117 2.91 -7.69 12.22
CA ASP A 117 3.33 -7.94 10.84
C ASP A 117 2.27 -7.45 9.85
N ASP A 118 0.98 -7.63 10.16
CA ASP A 118 -0.13 -7.05 9.39
C ASP A 118 -0.07 -5.52 9.38
N ALA A 119 0.15 -4.90 10.55
CA ALA A 119 0.25 -3.45 10.66
C ALA A 119 1.48 -2.89 9.93
N TRP A 120 2.59 -3.63 9.95
CA TRP A 120 3.81 -3.28 9.24
C TRP A 120 3.59 -3.36 7.71
N LEU A 121 3.01 -4.46 7.23
CA LEU A 121 2.71 -4.64 5.81
C LEU A 121 1.77 -3.55 5.29
N ALA A 122 0.71 -3.22 6.05
CA ALA A 122 -0.20 -2.14 5.70
C ALA A 122 0.50 -0.77 5.63
N PHE A 123 1.44 -0.51 6.56
CA PHE A 123 2.22 0.73 6.57
C PHE A 123 3.16 0.83 5.36
N GLU A 124 3.89 -0.23 5.03
CA GLU A 124 4.79 -0.24 3.85
C GLU A 124 3.98 -0.10 2.55
N TYR A 125 2.87 -0.81 2.41
CA TYR A 125 1.99 -0.65 1.25
C TYR A 125 1.49 0.80 1.11
N ALA A 126 1.07 1.42 2.21
CA ALA A 126 0.61 2.82 2.20
C ALA A 126 1.73 3.80 1.81
N LYS A 127 2.97 3.52 2.21
CA LYS A 127 4.15 4.32 1.84
C LYS A 127 4.45 4.19 0.36
N ASP A 128 4.50 2.97 -0.17
CA ASP A 128 4.72 2.72 -1.60
C ASP A 128 3.65 3.38 -2.46
N PHE A 129 2.39 3.30 -2.02
CA PHE A 129 1.27 3.98 -2.69
C PHE A 129 1.44 5.50 -2.70
N ALA A 130 1.86 6.10 -1.57
CA ALA A 130 2.11 7.54 -1.52
C ALA A 130 3.24 7.96 -2.47
N GLU A 131 4.34 7.20 -2.53
CA GLU A 131 5.43 7.44 -3.48
C GLU A 131 4.96 7.31 -4.94
N ALA A 132 4.12 6.32 -5.24
CA ALA A 132 3.55 6.15 -6.58
C ALA A 132 2.67 7.35 -6.97
N VAL A 133 1.81 7.83 -6.07
CA VAL A 133 0.97 9.01 -6.31
C VAL A 133 1.81 10.26 -6.56
N GLU A 134 2.91 10.45 -5.84
CA GLU A 134 3.83 11.57 -6.07
C GLU A 134 4.49 11.50 -7.46
N ARG A 135 4.91 10.30 -7.88
CA ARG A 135 5.43 10.06 -9.24
C ARG A 135 4.38 10.36 -10.31
N ASP A 136 3.14 9.93 -10.11
CA ASP A 136 2.02 10.20 -11.02
C ASP A 136 1.76 11.70 -11.16
N VAL A 137 1.75 12.44 -10.05
CA VAL A 137 1.60 13.91 -10.07
C VAL A 137 2.71 14.55 -10.91
N THR A 138 3.96 14.09 -10.75
CA THR A 138 5.11 14.62 -11.49
C THR A 138 5.00 14.32 -13.00
N LEU A 139 4.64 13.07 -13.35
CA LEU A 139 4.46 12.64 -14.73
C LEU A 139 3.33 13.42 -15.41
N LEU A 140 2.15 13.51 -14.78
CA LEU A 140 1.00 14.22 -15.32
C LEU A 140 1.26 15.72 -15.47
N GLN A 141 2.04 16.33 -14.58
CA GLN A 141 2.48 17.72 -14.74
C GLN A 141 3.37 17.89 -15.97
N SER A 142 4.30 16.97 -16.21
CA SER A 142 5.18 16.98 -17.37
C SER A 142 4.37 16.87 -18.68
N ILE A 143 3.46 15.89 -18.75
CA ILE A 143 2.59 15.67 -19.92
C ILE A 143 1.72 16.91 -20.17
N ALA A 144 1.06 17.43 -19.13
CA ALA A 144 0.22 18.62 -19.24
C ALA A 144 1.00 19.86 -19.72
N LYS A 145 2.29 19.96 -19.38
CA LYS A 145 3.18 21.04 -19.84
C LYS A 145 3.56 20.88 -21.31
N SER A 146 3.91 19.66 -21.74
CA SER A 146 4.25 19.34 -23.14
C SER A 146 3.08 19.65 -24.08
N MET A 147 1.87 19.19 -23.76
CA MET A 147 0.69 19.46 -24.60
C MET A 147 0.35 20.95 -24.70
N ARG A 148 0.63 21.74 -23.65
CA ARG A 148 0.41 23.20 -23.69
C ARG A 148 1.45 23.92 -24.56
N GLY A 149 2.65 23.35 -24.70
CA GLY A 149 3.70 23.87 -25.58
C GLY A 149 3.51 23.52 -27.05
N GLU A 150 2.81 22.44 -27.37
CA GLU A 150 2.48 22.04 -28.75
C GLU A 150 1.26 22.78 -29.33
N GLN A 151 0.46 23.44 -28.48
CA GLN A 151 -0.73 24.21 -28.87
C GLN A 151 -0.45 25.71 -29.10
N GLY A 152 0.80 26.18 -28.97
CA GLY A 152 1.22 27.56 -29.18
C GLY A 152 2.22 27.69 -30.31
#